data_AF-A0A1C6LK14-F1
#
_entry.id   AF-A0A1C6LK14-F1
#
_cell.length_a   1.000
_cell.length_b   1.000
_cell.length_c   1.000
_cell.angle_alpha   90.00
_cell.angle_beta   90.00
_cell.angle_gamma   90.00
#
_symmetry.space_group_name_H-M   'P 1'
#
loop_
_entity.id
_entity.type
_entity.pdbx_description
1 polymer ?
#
loop_
_entity_poly.entity_id
_entity_poly.type
_entity_poly.pdbx_seq_one_letter_code
_entity_poly.pdbx_strand_id
1 'polypeptide(L)'
;MPEDRTVPLLDRDERDRLTARLHHAVSGFVEGPRSAVEEADGVFEEAARHLESALTHRRRVLREPWQGASRAAGPESGAETEELRLALRQYKEATERLLRL
;
A
#
# COMPACT_ATOMS: atom_id res chain seq x y z
N MET A 1 17.36 8.48 10.97
CA MET A 1 16.16 9.15 10.41
C MET A 1 15.43 8.13 9.55
N PRO A 2 14.25 7.59 9.92
CA PRO A 2 13.60 6.62 9.04
C PRO A 2 12.70 7.36 8.05
N GLU A 3 13.21 7.55 6.84
CA GLU A 3 12.51 8.14 5.68
C GLU A 3 11.50 7.16 5.03
N ASP A 4 11.19 6.07 5.74
CA ASP A 4 10.37 4.97 5.26
C ASP A 4 8.84 5.26 5.31
N ARG A 5 8.46 6.53 5.50
CA ARG A 5 7.05 6.97 5.61
C ARG A 5 6.46 7.46 4.28
N THR A 6 7.27 7.55 3.24
CA THR A 6 6.89 8.20 1.97
C THR A 6 7.09 7.32 0.74
N VAL A 7 7.41 6.03 0.88
CA VAL A 7 7.46 5.14 -0.28
C VAL A 7 6.05 5.11 -0.90
N PRO A 8 5.88 5.62 -2.13
CA PRO A 8 4.58 5.62 -2.79
C PRO A 8 4.05 4.20 -2.93
N LEU A 9 2.74 4.01 -2.70
CA LEU A 9 2.08 2.70 -2.84
C LEU A 9 2.15 2.15 -4.27
N LEU A 10 2.40 3.04 -5.24
CA LEU A 10 2.62 2.72 -6.64
C LEU A 10 3.87 3.46 -7.10
N ASP A 11 4.74 2.78 -7.84
CA ASP A 11 5.80 3.47 -8.57
C ASP A 11 5.16 4.53 -9.49
N ARG A 12 5.83 5.68 -9.62
CA ARG A 12 5.37 6.77 -10.46
C ARG A 12 5.20 6.29 -11.91
N ASP A 13 6.11 5.47 -12.40
CA ASP A 13 6.06 4.97 -13.78
C ASP A 13 4.85 4.04 -13.99
N GLU A 14 4.55 3.17 -13.02
CA GLU A 14 3.38 2.27 -13.05
C GLU A 14 2.08 3.09 -13.05
N ARG A 15 2.04 4.11 -12.19
CA ARG A 15 0.87 4.98 -12.03
C ARG A 15 0.61 5.81 -13.28
N ASP A 16 1.66 6.29 -13.94
CA ASP A 16 1.56 7.05 -15.18
C ASP A 16 1.09 6.14 -16.34
N ARG A 17 1.53 4.87 -16.39
CA ARG A 17 1.03 3.87 -17.34
C ARG A 17 -0.45 3.54 -17.15
N LEU A 18 -0.87 3.27 -15.92
CA LEU A 18 -2.28 2.99 -15.61
C LEU A 18 -3.17 4.20 -15.95
N THR A 19 -2.69 5.40 -15.67
CA THR A 19 -3.39 6.65 -16.02
C THR A 19 -3.55 6.79 -17.53
N ALA A 20 -2.48 6.57 -18.30
CA ALA A 20 -2.53 6.63 -19.77
C ALA A 20 -3.51 5.61 -20.37
N ARG A 21 -3.52 4.37 -19.86
CA ARG A 21 -4.45 3.32 -20.30
C ARG A 21 -5.90 3.65 -19.96
N LEU A 22 -6.17 4.17 -18.76
CA LEU A 22 -7.51 4.61 -18.39
C LEU A 22 -8.00 5.74 -19.30
N HIS A 23 -7.13 6.71 -19.61
CA HIS A 23 -7.46 7.78 -20.56
C HIS A 23 -7.78 7.25 -21.96
N HIS A 24 -7.04 6.23 -22.42
CA HIS A 24 -7.31 5.58 -23.71
C HIS A 24 -8.69 4.91 -23.71
N ALA A 25 -8.99 4.10 -22.68
CA ALA A 25 -10.28 3.43 -22.52
C ALA A 25 -11.45 4.42 -22.52
N VAL A 26 -11.37 5.50 -21.74
CA VAL A 26 -12.41 6.53 -21.68
C VAL A 26 -12.59 7.25 -23.02
N SER A 27 -11.49 7.53 -23.73
CA SER A 27 -11.54 8.17 -25.05
C SER A 27 -12.15 7.26 -26.12
N GLY A 28 -11.89 5.95 -26.03
CA GLY A 28 -12.43 4.92 -26.94
C GLY A 28 -13.91 4.57 -26.69
N PHE A 29 -14.53 5.09 -25.63
CA PHE A 29 -15.92 4.79 -25.27
C PHE A 29 -16.92 5.10 -26.38
N VAL A 30 -16.66 6.17 -27.16
CA VAL A 30 -17.54 6.59 -28.27
C VAL A 30 -17.51 5.58 -29.42
N GLU A 31 -16.37 4.90 -29.65
CA GLU A 31 -16.18 3.96 -30.75
C GLU A 31 -16.59 2.53 -30.37
N GLY A 32 -16.39 2.15 -29.10
CA GLY A 32 -16.64 0.80 -28.62
C GLY A 32 -16.95 0.79 -27.13
N PRO A 33 -18.17 1.15 -26.69
CA PRO A 33 -18.48 1.36 -25.28
C PRO A 33 -18.24 0.12 -24.41
N ARG A 34 -18.50 -1.08 -24.96
CA ARG A 34 -18.24 -2.33 -24.25
C ARG A 34 -16.75 -2.61 -24.07
N SER A 35 -15.96 -2.46 -25.14
CA SER A 35 -14.51 -2.66 -25.09
C SER A 35 -13.84 -1.64 -24.18
N ALA A 36 -14.29 -0.38 -24.20
CA ALA A 36 -13.80 0.68 -23.34
C ALA A 36 -14.03 0.37 -21.85
N VAL A 37 -15.20 -0.15 -21.50
CA VAL A 37 -15.51 -0.55 -20.11
C VAL A 37 -14.68 -1.77 -19.70
N GLU A 38 -14.53 -2.77 -20.57
CA GLU A 38 -13.67 -3.94 -20.32
C GLU A 38 -12.19 -3.53 -20.11
N GLU A 39 -11.69 -2.56 -20.88
CA GLU A 39 -10.34 -2.03 -20.69
C GLU A 39 -10.21 -1.23 -19.39
N ALA A 40 -11.18 -0.39 -19.06
CA ALA A 40 -11.19 0.36 -17.81
C ALA A 40 -11.26 -0.57 -16.58
N ASP A 41 -12.04 -1.64 -16.65
CA ASP A 41 -12.11 -2.69 -15.62
C ASP A 41 -10.75 -3.37 -15.43
N GLY A 42 -10.07 -3.74 -16.53
CA GLY A 42 -8.73 -4.32 -16.47
C GLY A 42 -7.69 -3.38 -15.86
N VAL A 43 -7.75 -2.07 -16.17
CA VAL A 43 -6.88 -1.06 -15.55
C VAL A 43 -7.16 -0.92 -14.06
N PHE A 44 -8.43 -0.96 -13.65
CA PHE A 44 -8.83 -0.90 -12.25
C PHE A 44 -8.34 -2.13 -11.47
N GLU A 45 -8.54 -3.33 -12.02
CA GLU A 45 -8.09 -4.59 -11.40
C GLU A 45 -6.57 -4.59 -11.18
N GLU A 46 -5.80 -4.10 -12.16
CA GLU A 46 -4.35 -3.99 -12.06
C GLU A 46 -3.93 -2.99 -10.98
N ALA A 47 -4.56 -1.81 -10.94
CA ALA A 47 -4.33 -0.82 -9.89
C ALA A 47 -4.62 -1.39 -8.48
N ALA A 48 -5.71 -2.15 -8.34
CA ALA A 48 -6.08 -2.81 -7.09
C ALA A 48 -5.03 -3.86 -6.66
N ARG A 49 -4.56 -4.72 -7.60
CA ARG A 49 -3.50 -5.70 -7.33
C ARG A 49 -2.20 -5.05 -6.85
N HIS A 50 -1.81 -3.94 -7.48
CA HIS A 50 -0.61 -3.22 -7.05
C HIS A 50 -0.78 -2.61 -5.66
N LEU A 51 -1.94 -2.03 -5.35
CA LEU A 51 -2.26 -1.53 -4.03
C LEU A 51 -2.16 -2.65 -2.98
N GLU A 52 -2.79 -3.81 -3.21
CA GLU A 52 -2.72 -4.96 -2.31
C GLU A 52 -1.29 -5.44 -2.07
N SER A 53 -0.47 -5.48 -3.12
CA SER A 53 0.95 -5.84 -3.03
C SER A 53 1.73 -4.85 -2.16
N ALA A 54 1.54 -3.56 -2.38
CA ALA A 54 2.17 -2.50 -1.60
C ALA A 54 1.75 -2.54 -0.12
N LEU A 55 0.47 -2.79 0.16
CA LEU A 55 -0.04 -2.96 1.52
C LEU A 55 0.51 -4.21 2.20
N THR A 56 0.63 -5.31 1.46
CA THR A 56 1.24 -6.54 1.96
C THR A 56 2.71 -6.34 2.31
N HIS A 57 3.45 -5.64 1.44
CA HIS A 57 4.84 -5.27 1.69
C HIS A 57 4.96 -4.36 2.91
N ARG A 58 4.15 -3.30 3.00
CA ARG A 58 4.15 -2.38 4.15
C ARG A 58 3.82 -3.10 5.45
N ARG A 59 2.83 -4.00 5.46
CA ARG A 59 2.48 -4.81 6.63
C ARG A 59 3.65 -5.70 7.08
N ARG A 60 4.44 -6.22 6.14
CA ARG A 60 5.63 -7.04 6.43
C ARG A 60 6.74 -6.19 7.07
N VAL A 61 7.03 -5.02 6.51
CA VAL A 61 8.02 -4.07 7.05
C VAL A 61 7.62 -3.58 8.45
N LEU A 62 6.34 -3.27 8.67
CA LEU A 62 5.82 -2.87 9.99
C LEU A 62 5.84 -4.00 11.03
N ARG A 63 5.90 -5.25 10.58
CA ARG A 63 5.86 -6.45 11.44
C ARG A 63 7.26 -6.90 11.88
N GLU A 64 8.27 -6.73 11.04
CA GLU A 64 9.63 -7.20 11.27
C GLU A 64 10.25 -6.73 12.60
N PRO A 65 10.16 -5.44 12.99
CA PRO A 65 10.90 -4.91 14.13
C PRO A 65 10.47 -5.49 15.48
N TRP A 66 9.17 -5.68 15.71
CA TRP A 66 8.64 -6.13 17.00
C TRP A 66 8.41 -7.65 17.07
N GLN A 67 8.26 -8.34 15.93
CA GLN A 67 8.25 -9.82 15.94
C GLN A 67 9.62 -10.42 16.23
N GLY A 68 10.71 -9.75 15.82
CA GLY A 68 12.07 -10.14 16.17
C GLY A 68 12.41 -9.90 17.63
N ALA A 69 12.01 -8.75 18.18
CA ALA A 69 12.24 -8.38 19.59
C ALA A 69 11.51 -9.30 20.58
N SER A 70 10.24 -9.63 20.30
CA SER A 70 9.40 -10.50 21.14
C SER A 70 9.92 -11.95 21.25
N ARG A 71 10.79 -12.40 20.34
CA ARG A 71 11.37 -13.76 20.36
C ARG A 71 12.66 -13.87 21.16
N ALA A 72 13.30 -12.75 21.50
CA ALA A 72 14.63 -12.71 22.12
C ALA A 72 14.64 -12.10 23.54
N ALA A 73 13.62 -11.34 23.93
CA ALA A 73 13.53 -10.71 25.24
C ALA A 73 12.34 -11.26 26.03
N GLY A 74 12.57 -11.65 27.29
CA GLY A 74 11.51 -11.95 28.24
C GLY A 74 10.77 -10.67 28.68
N PRO A 75 9.58 -10.82 29.31
CA PRO A 75 8.54 -9.79 29.47
C PRO A 75 8.87 -8.56 30.34
N GLU A 76 10.13 -8.31 30.69
CA GLU A 76 10.52 -7.36 31.75
C GLU A 76 11.52 -6.27 31.30
N SER A 77 11.58 -5.95 30.00
CA SER A 77 12.39 -4.82 29.54
C SER A 77 11.51 -3.64 29.15
N GLY A 78 11.61 -2.51 29.85
CA GLY A 78 10.87 -1.28 29.53
C GLY A 78 11.08 -0.77 28.10
N ALA A 79 12.17 -1.19 27.44
CA ALA A 79 12.42 -0.95 26.02
C ALA A 79 11.43 -1.67 25.09
N GLU A 80 10.96 -2.88 25.42
CA GLU A 80 10.01 -3.65 24.62
C GLU A 80 8.63 -2.97 24.59
N THR A 81 8.20 -2.42 25.73
CA THR A 81 6.93 -1.68 25.80
C THR A 81 6.95 -0.42 24.93
N GLU A 82 8.10 0.25 24.83
CA GLU A 82 8.27 1.43 23.99
C GLU A 82 8.32 1.08 22.50
N GLU A 83 8.98 -0.02 22.13
CA GLU A 83 8.96 -0.56 20.77
C GLU A 83 7.55 -0.98 20.33
N LEU A 84 6.79 -1.63 21.21
CA LEU A 84 5.39 -2.01 20.96
C LEU A 84 4.47 -0.77 20.81
N ARG A 85 4.66 0.27 21.63
CA ARG A 85 3.92 1.55 21.46
C ARG A 85 4.21 2.18 20.11
N LEU A 86 5.49 2.20 19.70
CA LEU A 86 5.89 2.73 18.40
C LEU A 86 5.28 1.91 17.25
N ALA A 87 5.33 0.58 17.34
CA ALA A 87 4.73 -0.31 16.35
C ALA A 87 3.21 -0.08 16.22
N LEU A 88 2.49 -0.02 17.35
CA LEU A 88 1.05 0.26 17.36
C LEU A 88 0.72 1.62 16.74
N ARG A 89 1.51 2.65 17.03
CA ARG A 89 1.37 3.98 16.41
C ARG A 89 1.55 3.91 14.90
N GLN A 90 2.56 3.18 14.42
CA GLN A 90 2.79 3.02 12.98
C GLN A 90 1.64 2.25 12.30
N TYR A 91 1.08 1.22 12.94
CA TYR A 91 -0.13 0.54 12.44
C TYR A 91 -1.34 1.47 12.40
N LYS A 92 -1.56 2.28 13.45
CA LYS A 92 -2.65 3.27 13.49
C LYS A 92 -2.52 4.28 12.36
N GLU A 93 -1.34 4.89 12.19
CA GLU A 93 -1.09 5.88 11.13
C GLU A 93 -1.29 5.27 9.72
N ALA A 94 -0.83 4.04 9.50
CA ALA A 94 -1.02 3.33 8.24
C ALA A 94 -2.50 3.03 7.95
N THR A 95 -3.23 2.48 8.92
CA THR A 95 -4.66 2.17 8.78
C THR A 95 -5.50 3.44 8.58
N GLU A 96 -5.23 4.50 9.33
CA GLU A 96 -5.92 5.77 9.17
C GLU A 96 -5.69 6.38 7.78
N ARG A 97 -4.49 6.21 7.20
CA ARG A 97 -4.21 6.67 5.84
C ARG A 97 -5.00 5.86 4.80
N LEU A 98 -5.22 4.57 5.05
CA LEU A 98 -6.07 3.73 4.19
C LEU A 98 -7.54 4.13 4.28
N LEU A 99 -8.02 4.46 5.48
CA LEU A 99 -9.41 4.89 5.69
C LEU A 99 -9.72 6.29 5.13
N ARG A 100 -8.71 7.04 4.68
CA ARG A 100 -8.85 8.38 4.09
C ARG A 100 -8.73 8.40 2.56
N LEU A 101 -8.50 7.25 1.93
CA LEU A 101 -8.64 7.08 0.48
C LEU A 101 -10.12 7.10 0.10
#